data_AF-A0A6P6YEU0-F1
#
_entry.id   AF-A0A6P6YEU0-F1
#
_cell.length_a   1.000
_cell.length_b   1.000
_cell.length_c   1.000
_cell.angle_alpha   90.00
_cell.angle_beta   90.00
_cell.angle_gamma   90.00
#
_symmetry.space_group_name_H-M   'P 1'
#
loop_
_entity.id
_entity.type
_entity.pdbx_description
1 polymer ?
#
loop_
_entity_poly.entity_id
_entity_poly.type
_entity_poly.pdbx_seq_one_letter_code
_entity_poly.pdbx_strand_id
1 'polypeptide(L)'
;MNTKHSMRQCPFSPGTIGLSADHQHYQQEEWLFETNRSHILNSKCTSSVVCNKTRSMLQSSDDTSTKQSSTMGTPRKSLDEYLNSKHRIYYERGLCQYCKYDLILSMAHLPDMTYASNHLRLVHKKSRLIIEFNALDALAPIVIKSYGLPIGLKVSASEAWLRARMNCEYTRNVCNADFDWTFSTDYSGTFRQDSLDKSSLPTEAKELRPDQPPLSELIQPTDERINMEKLKIHKQINFFDEIELFEDELADHGVAQCSVKIRVHPDCFYVLCRYFLRVDRVFVRYFDTRIYHEFGSDYLLRERSQHESNIADLNLSTDMAQALLINPQELFGHVPIKNSVVDKITLSPSIV
;
A
#
# COMPACT_ATOMS: atom_id res chain seq x y z
N MET A 1 -5.82 47.07 10.97
CA MET A 1 -6.67 45.90 10.67
C MET A 1 -6.05 45.14 9.51
N ASN A 2 -5.35 44.05 9.79
CA ASN A 2 -5.01 42.97 8.85
C ASN A 2 -4.33 41.86 9.65
N THR A 3 -5.15 40.99 10.24
CA THR A 3 -4.69 39.77 10.91
C THR A 3 -4.30 38.75 9.85
N LYS A 4 -2.99 38.60 9.62
CA LYS A 4 -2.41 37.48 8.88
C LYS A 4 -2.80 36.19 9.61
N HIS A 5 -3.69 35.38 9.03
CA HIS A 5 -3.87 34.00 9.46
C HIS A 5 -2.61 33.21 9.10
N SER A 6 -1.78 32.98 10.11
CA SER A 6 -0.73 31.96 10.08
C SER A 6 -1.37 30.62 9.77
N MET A 7 -1.08 30.04 8.60
CA MET A 7 -1.36 28.64 8.31
C MET A 7 -0.69 27.78 9.38
N ARG A 8 -1.48 27.24 10.32
CA ARG A 8 -0.98 26.21 11.24
C ARG A 8 -0.79 24.94 10.42
N GLN A 9 0.46 24.58 10.14
CA GLN A 9 0.81 23.32 9.51
C GLN A 9 0.24 22.15 10.33
N CYS A 10 -0.38 21.19 9.66
CA CYS A 10 -0.99 20.03 10.29
C CYS A 10 0.10 19.20 10.99
N PRO A 11 -0.05 18.89 12.28
CA PRO A 11 0.97 18.20 13.03
C PRO A 11 1.03 16.69 12.75
N PHE A 12 0.67 16.21 11.56
CA PHE A 12 0.56 14.78 11.28
C PHE A 12 1.23 14.33 9.99
N SER A 13 1.87 15.21 9.20
CA SER A 13 2.53 14.79 7.96
C SER A 13 3.91 14.19 8.25
N PRO A 14 4.11 12.87 8.08
CA PRO A 14 5.38 12.22 8.30
C PRO A 14 6.27 12.45 7.08
N GLY A 15 7.37 13.18 7.24
CA GLY A 15 8.54 13.05 6.36
C GLY A 15 8.43 13.53 4.90
N THR A 16 7.34 14.14 4.45
CA THR A 16 7.23 14.68 3.08
C THR A 16 7.85 16.07 2.99
N ILE A 17 8.71 16.28 1.99
CA ILE A 17 9.13 17.62 1.58
C ILE A 17 7.89 18.27 0.95
N GLY A 18 7.16 19.05 1.76
CA GLY A 18 5.95 19.74 1.34
C GLY A 18 4.73 18.83 1.22
N LEU A 19 3.62 19.26 1.83
CA LEU A 19 2.31 18.84 1.32
C LEU A 19 2.26 19.24 -0.16
N SER A 20 1.76 18.34 -1.01
CA SER A 20 1.56 18.69 -2.42
C SER A 20 0.52 19.80 -2.56
N ALA A 21 0.43 20.41 -3.74
CA ALA A 21 -0.67 21.33 -4.05
C ALA A 21 -2.06 20.66 -3.95
N ASP A 22 -2.13 19.33 -4.12
CA ASP A 22 -3.35 18.51 -4.11
C ASP A 22 -3.60 17.82 -2.76
N HIS A 23 -3.13 18.42 -1.68
CA HIS A 23 -3.43 17.93 -0.34
C HIS A 23 -4.85 18.33 0.08
N GLN A 24 -5.72 17.35 0.34
CA GLN A 24 -7.10 17.58 0.76
C GLN A 24 -7.34 17.09 2.18
N HIS A 25 -8.16 17.85 2.92
CA HIS A 25 -8.67 17.46 4.22
C HIS A 25 -10.19 17.52 4.19
N TYR A 26 -10.83 16.46 4.65
CA TYR A 26 -12.27 16.40 4.84
C TYR A 26 -12.56 15.89 6.25
N GLN A 27 -13.51 16.53 6.94
CA GLN A 27 -13.90 16.12 8.28
C GLN A 27 -15.41 15.91 8.33
N GLN A 28 -15.81 14.77 8.89
CA GLN A 28 -17.21 14.45 9.16
C GLN A 28 -17.28 13.61 10.44
N GLU A 29 -18.16 14.00 11.36
CA GLU A 29 -18.25 13.39 12.70
C GLU A 29 -16.88 13.36 13.41
N GLU A 30 -16.53 12.24 14.01
CA GLU A 30 -15.27 11.97 14.71
C GLU A 30 -14.11 11.61 13.77
N TRP A 31 -14.30 11.69 12.44
CA TRP A 31 -13.32 11.28 11.44
C TRP A 31 -12.72 12.47 10.71
N LEU A 32 -11.39 12.45 10.59
CA LEU A 32 -10.63 13.31 9.68
C LEU A 32 -10.03 12.43 8.58
N PHE A 33 -10.29 12.80 7.34
CA PHE A 33 -9.79 12.17 6.13
C PHE A 33 -8.75 13.10 5.52
N GLU A 34 -7.54 12.60 5.31
CA GLU A 34 -6.46 13.33 4.66
C GLU A 34 -6.03 12.57 3.40
N THR A 35 -5.91 13.27 2.29
CA THR A 35 -5.41 12.72 1.04
C THR A 35 -4.31 13.59 0.47
N ASN A 36 -3.33 12.97 -0.15
CA ASN A 36 -2.25 13.66 -0.81
C ASN A 36 -1.93 12.95 -2.13
N ARG A 37 -1.82 13.72 -3.21
CA ARG A 37 -1.35 13.25 -4.51
C ARG A 37 -0.12 14.01 -4.94
N SER A 38 0.86 13.31 -5.50
CA SER A 38 2.17 13.84 -5.81
C SER A 38 2.68 13.30 -7.13
N HIS A 39 3.79 13.86 -7.59
CA HIS A 39 4.47 13.35 -8.77
C HIS A 39 5.11 11.98 -8.49
N ILE A 40 5.36 11.24 -9.58
CA ILE A 40 6.09 9.98 -9.55
C ILE A 40 7.48 10.22 -8.93
N LEU A 41 7.90 9.28 -8.08
CA LEU A 41 9.22 9.27 -7.47
C LEU A 41 10.31 9.28 -8.54
N ASN A 42 11.31 10.14 -8.38
CA ASN A 42 12.45 10.17 -9.28
C ASN A 42 13.14 8.81 -9.35
N SER A 43 13.47 8.36 -10.57
CA SER A 43 14.15 7.07 -10.84
C SER A 43 15.56 6.99 -10.27
N LYS A 44 16.14 8.12 -9.86
CA LYS A 44 17.46 8.20 -9.26
C LYS A 44 17.52 9.28 -8.18
N CYS A 45 18.47 9.11 -7.28
CA CYS A 45 18.79 10.12 -6.29
C CYS A 45 19.24 11.43 -6.96
N THR A 46 18.69 12.55 -6.52
CA THR A 46 18.98 13.89 -7.06
C THR A 46 20.15 14.60 -6.37
N SER A 47 20.67 14.08 -5.24
CA SER A 47 21.81 14.69 -4.52
C SER A 47 22.63 13.66 -3.74
N SER A 48 23.93 13.56 -4.06
CA SER A 48 24.88 12.66 -3.39
C SER A 48 25.11 13.01 -1.92
N VAL A 49 25.05 14.30 -1.55
CA VAL A 49 25.26 14.78 -0.17
C VAL A 49 24.12 14.32 0.75
N VAL A 50 22.88 14.42 0.29
CA VAL A 50 21.70 13.97 1.03
C VAL A 50 21.69 12.43 1.17
N CYS A 51 22.20 11.71 0.17
CA CYS A 51 22.29 10.25 0.15
C CYS A 51 23.25 9.68 1.21
N ASN A 52 24.39 10.33 1.44
CA ASN A 52 25.37 9.87 2.42
C ASN A 52 24.81 9.91 3.85
N LYS A 53 23.99 10.91 4.19
CA LYS A 53 23.30 11.00 5.49
C LYS A 53 22.33 9.82 5.69
N THR A 54 21.58 9.45 4.65
CA THR A 54 20.66 8.30 4.70
C THR A 54 21.41 6.97 4.91
N ARG A 55 22.53 6.76 4.21
CA ARG A 55 23.33 5.53 4.35
C ARG A 55 24.03 5.42 5.71
N SER A 56 24.57 6.52 6.23
CA SER A 56 25.21 6.52 7.56
C SER A 56 24.21 6.20 8.67
N MET A 57 22.93 6.56 8.50
CA MET A 57 21.87 6.27 9.47
C MET A 57 21.55 4.78 9.59
N LEU A 58 21.93 3.94 8.64
CA LEU A 58 21.81 2.47 8.72
C LEU A 58 23.09 1.80 9.25
N GLN A 59 24.27 2.33 8.89
CA GLN A 59 25.57 1.69 9.18
C GLN A 59 26.02 1.77 10.65
N SER A 60 25.38 2.57 11.49
CA SER A 60 25.77 2.73 12.90
C SER A 60 25.42 1.54 13.82
N SER A 61 25.03 0.37 13.28
CA SER A 61 24.55 -0.74 14.12
C SER A 61 24.77 -2.17 13.59
N ASP A 62 25.62 -2.42 12.59
CA ASP A 62 25.91 -3.80 12.16
C ASP A 62 27.41 -4.02 11.88
N ASP A 63 28.14 -4.39 12.93
CA ASP A 63 29.25 -5.32 12.78
C ASP A 63 28.64 -6.74 12.76
N THR A 64 29.04 -7.53 11.75
CA THR A 64 28.80 -8.97 11.56
C THR A 64 27.38 -9.43 11.20
N SER A 65 27.09 -9.53 9.89
CA SER A 65 26.25 -10.62 9.38
C SER A 65 26.73 -11.16 8.04
N THR A 66 26.88 -12.47 8.02
CA THR A 66 27.46 -13.33 6.99
C THR A 66 26.53 -13.39 5.77
N LYS A 67 27.07 -13.19 4.57
CA LYS A 67 26.34 -13.42 3.31
C LYS A 67 25.91 -14.89 3.22
N GLN A 68 24.65 -15.18 3.53
CA GLN A 68 24.04 -16.47 3.22
C GLN A 68 23.51 -16.47 1.79
N SER A 69 23.88 -17.51 1.05
CA SER A 69 23.38 -17.83 -0.28
C SER A 69 21.90 -18.24 -0.17
N SER A 70 20.99 -17.42 -0.70
CA SER A 70 19.54 -17.66 -0.70
C SER A 70 19.10 -18.64 -1.79
N THR A 71 18.16 -19.52 -1.44
CA THR A 71 17.38 -20.36 -2.36
C THR A 71 16.12 -19.63 -2.83
N MET A 72 15.69 -19.93 -4.06
CA MET A 72 14.48 -19.41 -4.73
C MET A 72 13.28 -19.25 -3.78
N GLY A 73 12.64 -18.07 -3.78
CA GLY A 73 11.35 -17.83 -3.12
C GLY A 73 11.39 -17.53 -1.61
N THR A 74 12.54 -17.12 -1.07
CA THR A 74 12.67 -16.71 0.34
C THR A 74 12.39 -15.20 0.52
N PRO A 75 11.70 -14.79 1.61
CA PRO A 75 11.61 -13.39 2.00
C PRO A 75 12.99 -12.72 2.07
N ARG A 76 13.12 -11.55 1.45
CA ARG A 76 14.38 -10.78 1.44
C ARG A 76 14.63 -10.06 2.76
N LYS A 77 13.56 -9.73 3.47
CA LYS A 77 13.60 -9.11 4.79
C LYS A 77 12.57 -9.73 5.70
N SER A 78 12.89 -9.85 6.97
CA SER A 78 11.88 -10.09 8.00
C SER A 78 11.03 -8.83 8.22
N LEU A 79 9.85 -9.00 8.82
CA LEU A 79 9.01 -7.86 9.24
C LEU A 79 9.77 -6.91 10.18
N ASP A 80 10.61 -7.46 11.07
CA ASP A 80 11.38 -6.67 12.03
C ASP A 80 12.47 -5.83 11.34
N GLU A 81 13.20 -6.40 10.38
CA GLU A 81 14.19 -5.68 9.58
C GLU A 81 13.55 -4.52 8.79
N TYR A 82 12.37 -4.76 8.20
CA TYR A 82 11.60 -3.72 7.50
C TYR A 82 11.20 -2.59 8.45
N LEU A 83 10.54 -2.92 9.57
CA LEU A 83 10.06 -1.92 10.53
C LEU A 83 11.21 -1.12 11.15
N ASN A 84 12.33 -1.77 11.48
CA ASN A 84 13.53 -1.11 11.99
C ASN A 84 14.12 -0.13 10.96
N SER A 85 14.23 -0.53 9.70
CA SER A 85 14.71 0.34 8.61
C SER A 85 13.77 1.53 8.41
N LYS A 86 12.46 1.27 8.39
CA LYS A 86 11.43 2.30 8.24
C LYS A 86 11.48 3.31 9.38
N HIS A 87 11.51 2.85 10.64
CA HIS A 87 11.56 3.72 11.81
C HIS A 87 12.76 4.67 11.80
N ARG A 88 13.94 4.18 11.40
CA ARG A 88 15.18 4.98 11.37
C ARG A 88 15.21 6.04 10.28
N ILE A 89 14.59 5.78 9.12
CA ILE A 89 14.85 6.56 7.90
C ILE A 89 13.59 7.23 7.35
N TYR A 90 12.45 6.54 7.36
CA TYR A 90 11.26 6.98 6.63
C TYR A 90 10.73 8.31 7.16
N TYR A 91 10.69 8.45 8.47
CA TYR A 91 10.14 9.63 9.16
C TYR A 91 11.12 10.80 9.27
N GLU A 92 12.42 10.56 9.00
CA GLU A 92 13.45 11.59 9.12
C GLU A 92 13.31 12.65 8.00
N ARG A 93 13.38 13.92 8.39
CA ARG A 93 13.23 15.06 7.48
C ARG A 93 14.52 15.35 6.72
N GLY A 94 14.38 15.86 5.49
CA GLY A 94 15.52 16.30 4.68
C GLY A 94 16.35 15.16 4.07
N LEU A 95 15.89 13.91 4.14
CA LEU A 95 16.47 12.80 3.40
C LEU A 95 15.82 12.64 2.02
N CYS A 96 16.59 12.12 1.07
CA CYS A 96 16.14 11.87 -0.30
C CYS A 96 15.09 10.75 -0.31
N GLN A 97 13.90 11.03 -0.84
CA GLN A 97 12.78 10.07 -0.91
C GLN A 97 13.16 8.78 -1.65
N TYR A 98 13.89 8.88 -2.76
CA TYR A 98 14.36 7.70 -3.50
C TYR A 98 15.24 6.81 -2.62
N CYS A 99 16.21 7.41 -1.92
CA CYS A 99 17.10 6.67 -1.03
C CYS A 99 16.36 6.05 0.17
N LYS A 100 15.28 6.69 0.66
CA LYS A 100 14.43 6.08 1.69
C LYS A 100 13.86 4.76 1.18
N TYR A 101 13.20 4.79 0.02
CA TYR A 101 12.58 3.62 -0.59
C TYR A 101 13.61 2.53 -0.93
N ASP A 102 14.69 2.91 -1.61
CA ASP A 102 15.76 2.01 -2.02
C ASP A 102 16.37 1.25 -0.82
N LEU A 103 16.69 1.96 0.26
CA LEU A 103 17.30 1.34 1.45
C LEU A 103 16.30 0.55 2.29
N ILE A 104 15.06 1.05 2.46
CA ILE A 104 14.04 0.37 3.27
C ILE A 104 13.55 -0.90 2.58
N LEU A 105 13.30 -0.86 1.28
CA LEU A 105 12.77 -2.01 0.53
C LEU A 105 13.90 -2.94 0.06
N SER A 106 15.04 -2.40 -0.37
CA SER A 106 16.16 -3.18 -0.94
C SER A 106 15.71 -4.13 -2.06
N MET A 107 14.80 -3.65 -2.90
CA MET A 107 14.33 -4.34 -4.10
C MET A 107 15.31 -4.15 -5.26
N ALA A 108 15.20 -4.96 -6.31
CA ALA A 108 16.00 -4.78 -7.52
C ALA A 108 15.67 -3.44 -8.20
N HIS A 109 14.38 -3.23 -8.52
CA HIS A 109 13.81 -1.94 -8.92
C HIS A 109 12.54 -1.67 -8.09
N LEU A 110 12.14 -0.40 -8.10
CA LEU A 110 10.78 0.03 -7.75
C LEU A 110 9.87 -0.11 -8.99
N PRO A 111 8.54 -0.13 -8.80
CA PRO A 111 7.59 0.05 -9.91
C PRO A 111 7.90 1.32 -10.72
N ASP A 112 7.68 1.25 -12.04
CA ASP A 112 7.90 2.37 -12.97
C ASP A 112 7.29 3.69 -12.47
N MET A 113 6.07 3.62 -11.95
CA MET A 113 5.33 4.75 -11.41
C MET A 113 5.09 4.55 -9.91
N THR A 114 6.09 4.89 -9.09
CA THR A 114 5.95 4.85 -7.62
C THR A 114 5.58 6.23 -7.07
N TYR A 115 4.41 6.38 -6.45
CA TYR A 115 3.98 7.66 -5.90
C TYR A 115 4.34 7.79 -4.42
N ALA A 116 5.61 8.06 -4.14
CA ALA A 116 6.17 7.97 -2.78
C ALA A 116 5.50 8.84 -1.72
N SER A 117 4.91 9.98 -2.10
CA SER A 117 4.25 10.87 -1.14
C SER A 117 2.74 10.66 -1.08
N ASN A 118 2.18 9.81 -1.95
CA ASN A 118 0.75 9.58 -2.02
C ASN A 118 0.29 8.81 -0.78
N HIS A 119 -0.77 9.31 -0.16
CA HIS A 119 -1.41 8.61 0.93
C HIS A 119 -2.89 8.97 1.07
N LEU A 120 -3.64 8.01 1.61
CA LEU A 120 -4.93 8.24 2.25
C LEU A 120 -4.78 7.95 3.74
N ARG A 121 -5.20 8.88 4.59
CA ARG A 121 -5.21 8.70 6.02
C ARG A 121 -6.61 8.91 6.60
N LEU A 122 -7.03 7.98 7.43
CA LEU A 122 -8.26 8.02 8.21
C LEU A 122 -7.87 8.18 9.69
N VAL A 123 -8.27 9.28 10.31
CA VAL A 123 -7.98 9.55 11.72
C VAL A 123 -9.28 9.56 12.50
N HIS A 124 -9.46 8.60 13.40
CA HIS A 124 -10.57 8.60 14.35
C HIS A 124 -10.16 9.36 15.60
N LYS A 125 -10.76 10.54 15.83
CA LYS A 125 -10.37 11.47 16.89
C LYS A 125 -10.50 10.89 18.29
N LYS A 126 -11.56 10.11 18.54
CA LYS A 126 -11.88 9.58 19.87
C LYS A 126 -10.96 8.43 20.28
N SER A 127 -10.74 7.44 19.41
CA SER A 127 -9.84 6.31 19.70
C SER A 127 -8.38 6.59 19.39
N ARG A 128 -8.08 7.70 18.70
CA ARG A 128 -6.74 8.06 18.21
C ARG A 128 -6.15 7.05 17.21
N LEU A 129 -7.01 6.18 16.67
CA LEU A 129 -6.63 5.22 15.65
C LEU A 129 -6.44 5.95 14.33
N ILE A 130 -5.29 5.68 13.70
CA ILE A 130 -4.94 6.19 12.39
C ILE A 130 -4.80 4.99 11.46
N ILE A 131 -5.52 5.00 10.35
CA ILE A 131 -5.38 4.02 9.28
C ILE A 131 -4.80 4.76 8.09
N GLU A 132 -3.65 4.32 7.61
CA GLU A 132 -2.93 4.96 6.52
C GLU A 132 -2.72 3.96 5.39
N PHE A 133 -2.95 4.40 4.16
CA PHE A 133 -2.59 3.69 2.94
C PHE A 133 -1.52 4.52 2.23
N ASN A 134 -0.31 3.97 2.08
CA ASN A 134 0.81 4.63 1.42
C ASN A 134 1.61 3.66 0.55
N ALA A 135 2.39 4.20 -0.38
CA ALA A 135 3.13 3.40 -1.35
C ALA A 135 4.24 2.54 -0.72
N LEU A 136 4.94 3.03 0.31
CA LEU A 136 6.03 2.26 0.93
C LEU A 136 5.50 0.97 1.57
N ASP A 137 4.48 1.09 2.40
CA ASP A 137 3.89 -0.04 3.09
C ASP A 137 3.13 -0.98 2.14
N ALA A 138 2.58 -0.45 1.05
CA ALA A 138 2.01 -1.27 -0.01
C ALA A 138 3.06 -2.14 -0.72
N LEU A 139 4.33 -1.70 -0.79
CA LEU A 139 5.43 -2.47 -1.36
C LEU A 139 6.11 -3.43 -0.37
N ALA A 140 5.89 -3.25 0.95
CA ALA A 140 6.53 -4.07 1.97
C ALA A 140 6.23 -5.58 1.87
N PRO A 141 4.99 -6.04 1.56
CA PRO A 141 4.69 -7.46 1.41
C PRO A 141 5.51 -8.16 0.32
N ILE A 142 5.99 -7.43 -0.68
CA ILE A 142 6.79 -7.97 -1.80
C ILE A 142 8.13 -8.49 -1.27
N VAL A 143 8.72 -7.79 -0.30
CA VAL A 143 10.03 -8.16 0.29
C VAL A 143 9.90 -9.05 1.53
N ILE A 144 8.77 -9.01 2.22
CA ILE A 144 8.51 -9.76 3.46
C ILE A 144 7.85 -11.12 3.21
N LYS A 145 6.94 -11.22 2.23
CA LYS A 145 6.16 -12.44 1.97
C LYS A 145 6.47 -13.07 0.62
N SER A 146 6.73 -12.24 -0.41
CA SER A 146 7.03 -12.68 -1.78
C SER A 146 5.96 -13.61 -2.35
N TYR A 147 4.83 -13.06 -2.80
CA TYR A 147 3.71 -13.84 -3.34
C TYR A 147 4.03 -14.52 -4.68
N GLY A 148 4.78 -13.86 -5.57
CA GLY A 148 5.16 -14.40 -6.87
C GLY A 148 3.97 -14.87 -7.72
N LEU A 149 4.26 -15.61 -8.80
CA LEU A 149 3.23 -16.33 -9.54
C LEU A 149 2.93 -17.69 -8.87
N PRO A 150 1.70 -18.24 -9.01
CA PRO A 150 1.37 -19.55 -8.46
C PRO A 150 2.34 -20.65 -8.90
N ILE A 151 2.67 -21.56 -7.98
CA ILE A 151 3.58 -22.69 -8.21
C ILE A 151 3.04 -23.55 -9.37
N GLY A 152 3.86 -23.80 -10.38
CA GLY A 152 3.50 -24.60 -11.55
C GLY A 152 2.97 -23.80 -12.74
N LEU A 153 2.72 -22.49 -12.59
CA LEU A 153 2.47 -21.59 -13.71
C LEU A 153 3.79 -21.35 -14.46
N LYS A 154 4.15 -22.30 -15.34
CA LYS A 154 5.23 -22.12 -16.31
C LYS A 154 4.77 -21.13 -17.35
N VAL A 155 4.99 -19.85 -17.08
CA VAL A 155 4.92 -18.86 -18.13
C VAL A 155 6.05 -19.23 -19.10
N SER A 156 5.70 -19.70 -20.30
CA SER A 156 6.65 -19.77 -21.43
C SER A 156 7.27 -18.40 -21.72
N ALA A 157 6.60 -17.35 -21.24
CA ALA A 157 7.12 -16.00 -21.19
C ALA A 157 8.21 -15.78 -20.15
N SER A 158 8.62 -16.72 -19.29
CA SER A 158 9.96 -16.60 -18.70
C SER A 158 10.96 -16.57 -19.84
N GLU A 159 10.92 -17.47 -20.83
CA GLU A 159 11.81 -17.40 -21.99
C GLU A 159 11.58 -16.17 -22.89
N ALA A 160 10.34 -15.69 -23.11
CA ALA A 160 10.08 -14.51 -23.96
C ALA A 160 10.37 -13.17 -23.26
N TRP A 161 10.05 -13.04 -21.97
CA TRP A 161 10.42 -11.92 -21.09
C TRP A 161 11.94 -11.92 -20.79
N LEU A 162 12.55 -13.10 -20.60
CA LEU A 162 14.01 -13.29 -20.53
C LEU A 162 14.67 -12.88 -21.86
N ARG A 163 14.13 -13.32 -23.02
CA ARG A 163 14.68 -12.97 -24.36
C ARG A 163 14.47 -11.50 -24.72
N ALA A 164 13.33 -10.89 -24.39
CA ALA A 164 13.05 -9.47 -24.66
C ALA A 164 13.99 -8.54 -23.85
N ARG A 165 14.45 -9.01 -22.68
CA ARG A 165 15.35 -8.26 -21.80
C ARG A 165 16.80 -8.74 -21.83
N MET A 166 17.17 -9.77 -22.62
CA MET A 166 18.54 -10.33 -22.69
C MET A 166 19.64 -9.32 -23.09
N ASN A 167 19.26 -8.17 -23.67
CA ASN A 167 20.20 -7.12 -24.09
C ASN A 167 20.36 -5.95 -23.09
N CYS A 168 19.68 -5.97 -21.94
CA CYS A 168 19.81 -4.93 -20.91
C CYS A 168 20.72 -5.41 -19.77
N GLU A 169 21.68 -4.58 -19.36
CA GLU A 169 22.62 -4.85 -18.24
C GLU A 169 21.87 -5.12 -16.92
N TYR A 170 20.64 -4.63 -16.82
CA TYR A 170 19.70 -4.81 -15.71
C TYR A 170 19.26 -6.27 -15.51
N THR A 171 19.22 -7.05 -16.58
CA THR A 171 18.62 -8.39 -16.63
C THR A 171 19.46 -9.42 -15.87
N ARG A 172 20.79 -9.24 -15.80
CA ARG A 172 21.67 -10.16 -15.08
C ARG A 172 21.37 -10.25 -13.58
N ASN A 173 20.81 -9.19 -12.99
CA ASN A 173 20.44 -9.13 -11.58
C ASN A 173 18.96 -9.49 -11.32
N VAL A 174 18.10 -9.38 -12.34
CA VAL A 174 16.66 -9.70 -12.29
C VAL A 174 16.39 -11.18 -12.64
N CYS A 175 17.25 -11.82 -13.44
CA CYS A 175 17.21 -13.26 -13.74
C CYS A 175 17.61 -14.15 -12.57
N ASN A 176 18.11 -13.58 -11.47
CA ASN A 176 18.11 -14.28 -10.19
C ASN A 176 16.65 -14.35 -9.74
N ALA A 177 15.98 -15.44 -10.08
CA ALA A 177 15.25 -16.38 -9.21
C ALA A 177 14.51 -15.90 -7.94
N ASP A 178 14.93 -14.80 -7.34
CA ASP A 178 14.65 -14.35 -5.98
C ASP A 178 13.84 -13.03 -5.98
N PHE A 179 13.34 -12.56 -7.13
CA PHE A 179 12.58 -11.29 -7.22
C PHE A 179 11.17 -11.49 -7.78
N ASP A 180 10.17 -11.05 -7.00
CA ASP A 180 8.78 -10.94 -7.46
C ASP A 180 8.61 -9.66 -8.31
N TRP A 181 8.80 -9.80 -9.62
CA TRP A 181 8.60 -8.74 -10.60
C TRP A 181 7.12 -8.39 -10.82
N THR A 182 6.18 -9.12 -10.21
CA THR A 182 4.77 -8.81 -10.32
C THR A 182 4.34 -7.73 -9.32
N PHE A 183 5.15 -7.44 -8.29
CA PHE A 183 4.81 -6.52 -7.20
C PHE A 183 3.52 -6.89 -6.45
N SER A 184 3.25 -8.20 -6.32
CA SER A 184 2.04 -8.70 -5.66
C SER A 184 2.00 -8.34 -4.18
N THR A 185 0.92 -7.68 -3.77
CA THR A 185 0.76 -7.19 -2.39
C THR A 185 -0.64 -7.40 -1.83
N ASP A 186 -0.73 -8.00 -0.65
CA ASP A 186 -1.97 -8.17 0.13
C ASP A 186 -2.18 -7.03 1.16
N TYR A 187 -1.58 -5.86 0.88
CA TYR A 187 -1.59 -4.72 1.77
C TYR A 187 -3.00 -4.33 2.23
N SER A 188 -3.16 -4.20 3.55
CA SER A 188 -4.46 -4.02 4.21
C SER A 188 -4.55 -2.77 5.09
N GLY A 189 -3.69 -1.80 4.79
CA GLY A 189 -3.56 -0.56 5.54
C GLY A 189 -2.57 -0.68 6.71
N THR A 190 -1.90 0.43 6.99
CA THR A 190 -0.99 0.59 8.12
C THR A 190 -1.75 1.24 9.27
N PHE A 191 -1.73 0.62 10.43
CA PHE A 191 -2.39 1.12 11.63
C PHE A 191 -1.38 1.84 12.49
N ARG A 192 -1.74 3.02 12.99
CA ARG A 192 -0.93 3.82 13.91
C ARG A 192 -1.83 4.32 15.03
N GLN A 193 -1.24 4.64 16.17
CA GLN A 193 -1.94 5.25 17.29
C GLN A 193 -1.23 6.51 17.70
N ASP A 194 -1.96 7.62 17.75
CA ASP A 194 -1.43 8.89 18.23
C ASP A 194 -1.11 8.80 19.73
N SER A 195 0.02 9.35 20.14
CA SER A 195 0.44 9.36 21.56
C SER A 195 -0.38 10.37 22.37
N LEU A 196 -0.67 10.06 23.63
CA LEU A 196 -1.38 10.96 24.56
C LEU A 196 -0.52 12.16 24.99
N ASP A 197 0.80 12.09 24.81
CA ASP A 197 1.73 13.09 25.33
C ASP A 197 1.81 14.32 24.42
N LYS A 198 1.18 15.42 24.87
CA LYS A 198 1.21 16.74 24.23
C LYS A 198 2.60 17.43 24.23
N SER A 199 3.66 16.74 24.64
CA SER A 199 5.01 17.30 24.81
C SER A 199 5.90 17.16 23.60
N SER A 200 5.49 16.39 22.59
CA SER A 200 6.34 16.07 21.45
C SER A 200 5.77 16.50 20.11
N LEU A 201 6.70 16.65 19.18
CA LEU A 201 6.49 17.14 17.84
C LEU A 201 5.49 16.28 17.04
N PRO A 202 4.95 16.82 15.93
CA PRO A 202 3.98 16.22 15.00
C PRO A 202 4.29 14.84 14.35
N THR A 203 5.13 14.00 14.94
CA THR A 203 5.74 12.83 14.29
C THR A 203 5.65 11.56 15.13
N GLU A 204 4.98 11.58 16.29
CA GLU A 204 5.02 10.47 17.26
C GLU A 204 3.80 9.54 17.27
N ALA A 205 3.05 9.44 16.16
CA ALA A 205 2.10 8.34 16.04
C ALA A 205 2.86 7.00 15.98
N LYS A 206 2.67 6.15 16.99
CA LYS A 206 3.30 4.84 17.10
C LYS A 206 2.65 3.90 16.08
N GLU A 207 3.48 3.34 15.20
CA GLU A 207 3.03 2.31 14.28
C GLU A 207 2.65 1.04 15.04
N LEU A 208 1.46 0.52 14.77
CA LEU A 208 0.92 -0.64 15.43
C LEU A 208 1.20 -1.89 14.61
N ARG A 209 1.64 -2.94 15.30
CA ARG A 209 1.97 -4.22 14.71
C ARG A 209 0.74 -5.11 14.64
N PRO A 210 0.42 -5.74 13.49
CA PRO A 210 -0.72 -6.65 13.39
C PRO A 210 -0.62 -7.87 14.33
N ASP A 211 0.59 -8.32 14.62
CA ASP A 211 0.90 -9.50 15.43
C ASP A 211 0.99 -9.22 16.95
N GLN A 212 0.85 -7.96 17.38
CA GLN A 212 1.08 -7.56 18.77
C GLN A 212 0.01 -6.58 19.28
N PRO A 213 -0.23 -6.53 20.61
CA PRO A 213 -1.11 -5.54 21.19
C PRO A 213 -0.53 -4.12 21.02
N PRO A 214 -1.40 -3.09 20.93
CA PRO A 214 -2.85 -3.13 21.11
C PRO A 214 -3.64 -3.58 19.87
N LEU A 215 -3.05 -3.58 18.67
CA LEU A 215 -3.82 -3.83 17.45
C LEU A 215 -4.37 -5.25 17.35
N SER A 216 -3.61 -6.26 17.79
CA SER A 216 -4.09 -7.64 17.81
C SER A 216 -5.33 -7.85 18.68
N GLU A 217 -5.57 -6.98 19.67
CA GLU A 217 -6.74 -7.03 20.56
C GLU A 217 -7.94 -6.25 20.00
N LEU A 218 -7.67 -5.23 19.17
CA LEU A 218 -8.72 -4.45 18.49
C LEU A 218 -9.34 -5.22 17.31
N ILE A 219 -8.59 -6.14 16.70
CA ILE A 219 -9.01 -6.92 15.54
C ILE A 219 -9.69 -8.21 16.01
N GLN A 220 -10.93 -8.43 15.62
CA GLN A 220 -11.71 -9.62 15.95
C GLN A 220 -12.28 -10.25 14.66
N PRO A 221 -12.08 -11.55 14.40
CA PRO A 221 -12.73 -12.23 13.29
C PRO A 221 -14.25 -12.10 13.37
N THR A 222 -14.92 -11.96 12.24
CA THR A 222 -16.39 -11.90 12.19
C THR A 222 -16.95 -12.51 10.92
N ASP A 223 -18.21 -12.94 10.99
CA ASP A 223 -19.00 -13.34 9.82
C ASP A 223 -19.85 -12.17 9.27
N GLU A 224 -19.85 -11.02 9.95
CA GLU A 224 -20.59 -9.84 9.49
C GLU A 224 -19.97 -9.27 8.21
N ARG A 225 -20.79 -9.09 7.18
CA ARG A 225 -20.36 -8.66 5.84
C ARG A 225 -20.75 -7.21 5.56
N ILE A 226 -19.92 -6.54 4.77
CA ILE A 226 -20.23 -5.22 4.22
C ILE A 226 -21.45 -5.38 3.30
N ASN A 227 -22.52 -4.67 3.62
CA ASN A 227 -23.74 -4.70 2.81
C ASN A 227 -23.52 -3.91 1.51
N MET A 228 -23.09 -4.63 0.46
CA MET A 228 -22.84 -4.04 -0.86
C MET A 228 -24.10 -3.43 -1.50
N GLU A 229 -25.30 -3.95 -1.18
CA GLU A 229 -26.55 -3.39 -1.70
C GLU A 229 -26.80 -2.00 -1.12
N LYS A 230 -26.49 -1.76 0.16
CA LYS A 230 -26.54 -0.42 0.78
C LYS A 230 -25.62 0.58 0.07
N LEU A 231 -24.48 0.12 -0.42
CA LEU A 231 -23.48 0.94 -1.12
C LEU A 231 -23.81 1.20 -2.60
N LYS A 232 -24.68 0.39 -3.22
CA LYS A 232 -25.18 0.63 -4.59
C LYS A 232 -26.27 1.69 -4.63
N ILE A 233 -26.93 1.97 -3.50
CA ILE A 233 -27.94 3.04 -3.43
C ILE A 233 -27.22 4.37 -3.67
N HIS A 234 -27.66 5.10 -4.69
CA HIS A 234 -27.13 6.42 -5.00
C HIS A 234 -27.48 7.41 -3.89
N LYS A 235 -26.58 7.54 -2.92
CA LYS A 235 -26.57 8.59 -1.91
C LYS A 235 -25.65 9.73 -2.35
N GLN A 236 -25.89 10.91 -1.79
CA GLN A 236 -24.96 12.02 -1.92
C GLN A 236 -23.58 11.58 -1.42
N ILE A 237 -22.55 11.84 -2.24
CA ILE A 237 -21.16 11.66 -1.88
C ILE A 237 -20.68 13.01 -1.36
N ASN A 238 -20.41 13.09 -0.06
CA ASN A 238 -19.91 14.31 0.56
C ASN A 238 -18.41 14.50 0.26
N PHE A 239 -17.67 13.41 0.17
CA PHE A 239 -16.26 13.40 -0.17
C PHE A 239 -15.89 12.15 -0.96
N PHE A 240 -15.08 12.32 -2.01
CA PHE A 240 -14.52 11.24 -2.80
C PHE A 240 -13.11 11.59 -3.19
N ASP A 241 -12.23 10.59 -3.08
CA ASP A 241 -10.87 10.68 -3.57
C ASP A 241 -10.41 9.29 -4.05
N GLU A 242 -9.51 9.29 -5.02
CA GLU A 242 -8.79 8.14 -5.55
C GLU A 242 -7.31 8.50 -5.60
N ILE A 243 -6.49 7.65 -4.99
CA ILE A 243 -5.07 7.86 -4.80
C ILE A 243 -4.34 6.63 -5.35
N GLU A 244 -3.53 6.84 -6.38
CA GLU A 244 -2.61 5.83 -6.89
C GLU A 244 -1.40 5.70 -5.96
N LEU A 245 -1.02 4.48 -5.60
CA LEU A 245 0.13 4.22 -4.75
C LEU A 245 1.35 3.81 -5.60
N PHE A 246 1.16 2.86 -6.51
CA PHE A 246 2.16 2.52 -7.52
C PHE A 246 1.54 1.86 -8.74
N GLU A 247 2.27 1.90 -9.85
CA GLU A 247 1.95 1.22 -11.10
C GLU A 247 3.23 0.77 -11.84
N ASP A 248 3.14 -0.35 -12.56
CA ASP A 248 4.20 -0.89 -13.41
C ASP A 248 3.57 -1.55 -14.65
N GLU A 249 4.15 -1.31 -15.83
CA GLU A 249 3.65 -1.86 -17.11
C GLU A 249 4.26 -3.23 -17.43
N LEU A 250 5.06 -3.79 -16.52
CA LEU A 250 5.73 -5.09 -16.65
C LEU A 250 6.59 -5.18 -17.93
N ALA A 251 7.13 -4.04 -18.39
CA ALA A 251 7.62 -3.77 -19.75
C ALA A 251 6.68 -4.26 -20.85
N ASP A 252 5.52 -3.62 -20.98
CA ASP A 252 4.54 -3.83 -22.03
C ASP A 252 3.94 -5.25 -22.08
N HIS A 253 4.04 -6.00 -20.98
CA HIS A 253 3.55 -7.37 -20.86
C HIS A 253 2.40 -7.53 -19.87
N GLY A 254 1.85 -6.42 -19.42
CA GLY A 254 0.73 -6.42 -18.50
C GLY A 254 0.63 -5.13 -17.72
N VAL A 255 0.06 -5.22 -16.53
CA VAL A 255 -0.01 -4.12 -15.58
C VAL A 255 -0.04 -4.67 -14.17
N ALA A 256 0.71 -4.04 -13.28
CA ALA A 256 0.60 -4.20 -11.84
C ALA A 256 0.30 -2.82 -11.24
N GLN A 257 -0.85 -2.65 -10.60
CA GLN A 257 -1.30 -1.36 -10.10
C GLN A 257 -1.88 -1.50 -8.70
N CYS A 258 -1.55 -0.58 -7.80
CA CYS A 258 -2.15 -0.46 -6.48
C CYS A 258 -2.71 0.94 -6.28
N SER A 259 -4.01 1.02 -5.98
CA SER A 259 -4.70 2.28 -5.71
C SER A 259 -5.66 2.15 -4.54
N VAL A 260 -5.95 3.27 -3.89
CA VAL A 260 -6.92 3.36 -2.80
C VAL A 260 -7.97 4.43 -3.10
N LYS A 261 -9.24 4.08 -2.94
CA LYS A 261 -10.38 4.98 -3.14
C LYS A 261 -11.15 5.13 -1.85
N ILE A 262 -11.69 6.32 -1.59
CA ILE A 262 -12.59 6.60 -0.48
C ILE A 262 -13.87 7.26 -0.97
N ARG A 263 -15.00 6.86 -0.39
CA ARG A 263 -16.30 7.52 -0.52
C ARG A 263 -16.85 7.79 0.87
N VAL A 264 -17.19 9.04 1.16
CA VAL A 264 -17.87 9.42 2.40
C VAL A 264 -19.28 9.88 2.06
N HIS A 265 -20.26 9.24 2.68
CA HIS A 265 -21.68 9.55 2.63
C HIS A 265 -22.11 10.21 3.94
N PRO A 266 -23.35 10.73 4.06
CA PRO A 266 -23.84 11.31 5.32
C PRO A 266 -23.80 10.34 6.52
N ASP A 267 -24.01 9.04 6.30
CA ASP A 267 -24.16 8.03 7.35
C ASP A 267 -23.01 7.02 7.44
N CYS A 268 -22.08 7.01 6.48
CA CYS A 268 -21.00 6.04 6.45
C CYS A 268 -19.82 6.51 5.59
N PHE A 269 -18.70 5.79 5.68
CA PHE A 269 -17.67 5.83 4.65
C PHE A 269 -17.28 4.42 4.20
N TYR A 270 -16.76 4.35 2.98
CA TYR A 270 -16.25 3.14 2.36
C TYR A 270 -14.90 3.41 1.71
N VAL A 271 -13.94 2.51 1.95
CA VAL A 271 -12.60 2.55 1.36
C VAL A 271 -12.35 1.24 0.62
N LEU A 272 -11.76 1.33 -0.57
CA LEU A 272 -11.29 0.20 -1.35
C LEU A 272 -9.82 0.43 -1.70
N CYS A 273 -8.92 -0.32 -1.07
CA CYS A 273 -7.55 -0.48 -1.53
C CYS A 273 -7.52 -1.72 -2.43
N ARG A 274 -7.15 -1.54 -3.70
CA ARG A 274 -7.10 -2.61 -4.69
C ARG A 274 -5.71 -2.67 -5.28
N TYR A 275 -5.10 -3.85 -5.18
CA TYR A 275 -4.02 -4.25 -6.05
C TYR A 275 -4.60 -5.07 -7.20
N PHE A 276 -4.23 -4.73 -8.43
CA PHE A 276 -4.60 -5.41 -9.65
C PHE A 276 -3.35 -5.82 -10.42
N LEU A 277 -3.28 -7.09 -10.79
CA LEU A 277 -2.26 -7.65 -11.66
C LEU A 277 -2.94 -8.27 -12.87
N ARG A 278 -2.45 -7.92 -14.06
CA ARG A 278 -2.70 -8.65 -15.30
C ARG A 278 -1.35 -8.93 -15.94
N VAL A 279 -1.06 -10.21 -16.15
CA VAL A 279 0.01 -10.64 -17.05
C VAL A 279 -0.67 -11.06 -18.34
N ASP A 280 -0.37 -10.35 -19.42
CA ASP A 280 -1.13 -10.44 -20.67
C ASP A 280 -1.18 -11.88 -21.18
N ARG A 281 -2.42 -12.33 -21.48
CA ARG A 281 -2.75 -13.69 -21.95
C ARG A 281 -2.41 -14.83 -20.98
N VAL A 282 -1.93 -14.53 -19.77
CA VAL A 282 -1.47 -15.53 -18.80
C VAL A 282 -2.38 -15.56 -17.58
N PHE A 283 -2.37 -14.49 -16.78
CA PHE A 283 -2.85 -14.55 -15.40
C PHE A 283 -3.41 -13.21 -14.95
N VAL A 284 -4.44 -13.26 -14.10
CA VAL A 284 -5.01 -12.08 -13.44
C VAL A 284 -5.11 -12.33 -11.95
N ARG A 285 -4.87 -11.28 -11.17
CA ARG A 285 -4.98 -11.32 -9.71
C ARG A 285 -5.47 -9.99 -9.15
N TYR A 286 -6.28 -10.08 -8.11
CA TYR A 286 -6.71 -8.97 -7.29
C TYR A 286 -6.41 -9.28 -5.83
N PHE A 287 -5.89 -8.28 -5.12
CA PHE A 287 -5.99 -8.21 -3.67
C PHE A 287 -6.81 -6.97 -3.31
N ASP A 288 -7.99 -7.20 -2.77
CA ASP A 288 -8.88 -6.13 -2.32
C ASP A 288 -8.88 -6.07 -0.80
N THR A 289 -8.64 -4.89 -0.25
CA THR A 289 -8.96 -4.54 1.14
C THR A 289 -10.06 -3.51 1.13
N ARG A 290 -11.24 -3.89 1.65
CA ARG A 290 -12.40 -3.02 1.84
C ARG A 290 -12.50 -2.64 3.29
N ILE A 291 -12.69 -1.35 3.58
CA ILE A 291 -13.03 -0.87 4.92
C ILE A 291 -14.38 -0.16 4.84
N TYR A 292 -15.30 -0.51 5.72
CA TYR A 292 -16.59 0.15 5.87
C TYR A 292 -16.82 0.54 7.32
N HIS A 293 -17.35 1.74 7.52
CA HIS A 293 -17.79 2.19 8.84
C HIS A 293 -19.07 2.99 8.70
N GLU A 294 -20.05 2.63 9.53
CA GLU A 294 -21.27 3.39 9.72
C GLU A 294 -21.07 4.35 10.90
N PHE A 295 -21.33 5.64 10.67
CA PHE A 295 -21.12 6.63 11.71
C PHE A 295 -21.99 6.35 12.93
N GLY A 296 -21.39 6.47 14.11
CA GLY A 296 -22.01 6.11 15.39
C GLY A 296 -21.78 4.65 15.82
N SER A 297 -21.28 3.78 14.92
CA SER A 297 -20.78 2.45 15.31
C SER A 297 -19.48 2.57 16.12
N ASP A 298 -19.24 1.62 17.00
CA ASP A 298 -18.01 1.48 17.79
C ASP A 298 -16.98 0.56 17.14
N TYR A 299 -17.19 0.13 15.89
CA TYR A 299 -16.22 -0.64 15.11
C TYR A 299 -16.25 -0.26 13.62
N LEU A 300 -15.28 -0.77 12.88
CA LEU A 300 -15.29 -0.81 11.43
C LEU A 300 -15.18 -2.26 10.94
N LEU A 301 -15.72 -2.53 9.76
CA LEU A 301 -15.56 -3.81 9.08
C LEU A 301 -14.42 -3.70 8.08
N ARG A 302 -13.55 -4.70 8.08
CA ARG A 302 -12.48 -4.86 7.09
C ARG A 302 -12.62 -6.20 6.40
N GLU A 303 -12.89 -6.18 5.10
CA GLU A 303 -12.90 -7.40 4.26
C GLU A 303 -11.66 -7.43 3.37
N ARG A 304 -10.91 -8.53 3.43
CA ARG A 304 -9.73 -8.78 2.59
C ARG A 304 -10.02 -9.97 1.69
N SER A 305 -9.92 -9.80 0.37
CA SER A 305 -10.15 -10.88 -0.57
C SER A 305 -9.03 -11.01 -1.60
N GLN A 306 -8.67 -12.25 -1.90
CA GLN A 306 -7.76 -12.63 -2.98
C GLN A 306 -8.57 -13.28 -4.09
N HIS A 307 -8.47 -12.70 -5.29
CA HIS A 307 -9.07 -13.27 -6.49
C HIS A 307 -7.96 -13.56 -7.48
N GLU A 308 -7.96 -14.74 -8.08
CA GLU A 308 -6.97 -15.07 -9.10
C GLU A 308 -7.44 -16.17 -10.04
N SER A 309 -6.99 -16.08 -11.28
CA SER A 309 -7.27 -17.06 -12.33
C SER A 309 -6.26 -16.94 -13.46
N ASN A 310 -6.02 -18.04 -14.16
CA ASN A 310 -5.46 -17.92 -15.50
C ASN A 310 -6.50 -17.26 -16.41
N ILE A 311 -6.04 -16.47 -17.39
CA ILE A 311 -6.95 -15.83 -18.34
C ILE A 311 -7.72 -16.86 -19.15
N ALA A 312 -7.09 -18.00 -19.46
CA ALA A 312 -7.72 -19.11 -20.18
C ALA A 312 -8.92 -19.72 -19.42
N ASP A 313 -8.95 -19.63 -18.09
CA ASP A 313 -9.96 -20.28 -17.25
C ASP A 313 -11.17 -19.37 -16.98
N LEU A 314 -11.12 -18.08 -17.37
CA LEU A 314 -12.18 -17.10 -17.09
C LEU A 314 -13.44 -17.28 -17.97
N ASN A 315 -13.43 -18.20 -18.93
CA ASN A 315 -14.54 -18.47 -19.87
C ASN A 315 -15.17 -17.20 -20.46
N LEU A 316 -14.35 -16.18 -20.75
CA LEU A 316 -14.80 -14.94 -21.37
C LEU A 316 -15.16 -15.21 -22.85
N SER A 317 -16.28 -14.67 -23.33
CA SER A 317 -16.58 -14.71 -24.76
C SER A 317 -15.49 -13.95 -25.53
N THR A 318 -15.13 -14.42 -26.73
CA THR A 318 -14.04 -13.85 -27.54
C THR A 318 -14.21 -12.34 -27.78
N ASP A 319 -15.47 -11.90 -27.96
CA ASP A 319 -15.81 -10.51 -28.21
C ASP A 319 -15.70 -9.63 -26.94
N MET A 320 -15.89 -10.19 -25.74
CA MET A 320 -15.81 -9.45 -24.47
C MET A 320 -14.42 -9.53 -23.83
N ALA A 321 -13.61 -10.52 -24.18
CA ALA A 321 -12.32 -10.77 -23.54
C ALA A 321 -11.37 -9.56 -23.65
N GLN A 322 -11.28 -8.93 -24.83
CA GLN A 322 -10.42 -7.75 -24.99
C GLN A 322 -10.91 -6.55 -24.18
N ALA A 323 -12.22 -6.27 -24.20
CA ALA A 323 -12.80 -5.14 -23.47
C ALA A 323 -12.65 -5.31 -21.95
N LEU A 324 -12.96 -6.50 -21.43
CA LEU A 324 -12.85 -6.81 -20.01
C LEU A 324 -11.40 -6.82 -19.53
N LEU A 325 -10.46 -7.33 -20.32
CA LEU A 325 -9.04 -7.30 -19.94
C LEU A 325 -8.48 -5.89 -19.80
N ILE A 326 -9.05 -4.90 -20.49
CA ILE A 326 -8.68 -3.48 -20.38
C ILE A 326 -9.44 -2.79 -19.23
N ASN A 327 -10.52 -3.38 -18.72
CA ASN A 327 -11.33 -2.82 -17.63
C ASN A 327 -11.24 -3.68 -16.34
N PRO A 328 -10.32 -3.34 -15.40
CA PRO A 328 -10.12 -4.11 -14.17
C PRO A 328 -11.37 -4.17 -13.28
N GLN A 329 -12.27 -3.19 -13.38
CA GLN A 329 -13.47 -3.16 -12.54
C GLN A 329 -14.51 -4.18 -12.99
N GLU A 330 -14.72 -4.30 -14.30
CA GLU A 330 -15.65 -5.28 -14.87
C GLU A 330 -15.09 -6.69 -14.80
N LEU A 331 -13.79 -6.85 -15.13
CA LEU A 331 -13.10 -8.15 -15.06
C LEU A 331 -13.16 -8.78 -13.67
N PHE A 332 -13.09 -7.97 -12.61
CA PHE A 332 -13.18 -8.43 -11.23
C PHE A 332 -14.37 -9.37 -10.97
N GLY A 333 -15.54 -9.10 -11.59
CA GLY A 333 -16.75 -9.91 -11.43
C GLY A 333 -16.62 -11.33 -12.00
N HIS A 334 -15.64 -11.58 -12.86
CA HIS A 334 -15.38 -12.88 -13.48
C HIS A 334 -14.25 -13.67 -12.80
N VAL A 335 -13.45 -13.03 -11.93
CA VAL A 335 -12.30 -13.69 -11.30
C VAL A 335 -12.72 -14.37 -9.99
N PRO A 336 -12.54 -15.69 -9.86
CA PRO A 336 -12.94 -16.44 -8.68
C PRO A 336 -12.16 -16.03 -7.43
N ILE A 337 -12.84 -16.07 -6.29
CA ILE A 337 -12.24 -15.83 -4.97
C ILE A 337 -11.47 -17.07 -4.54
N LYS A 338 -10.20 -16.91 -4.14
CA LYS A 338 -9.39 -17.98 -3.53
C LYS A 338 -9.38 -17.91 -2.02
N ASN A 339 -9.33 -16.70 -1.47
CA ASN A 339 -9.29 -16.47 -0.04
C ASN A 339 -10.09 -15.22 0.32
N SER A 340 -10.76 -15.24 1.46
CA SER A 340 -11.50 -14.11 2.00
C SER A 340 -11.41 -14.14 3.53
N VAL A 341 -11.03 -13.02 4.12
CA VAL A 341 -10.97 -12.85 5.58
C VAL A 341 -11.74 -11.58 5.94
N VAL A 342 -12.54 -11.65 7.01
CA VAL A 342 -13.35 -10.53 7.48
C VAL A 342 -13.08 -10.28 8.95
N ASP A 343 -12.73 -9.04 9.27
CA ASP A 343 -12.37 -8.61 10.61
C ASP A 343 -13.23 -7.41 11.03
N LYS A 344 -13.67 -7.40 12.30
CA LYS A 344 -14.09 -6.19 13.01
C LYS A 344 -12.87 -5.54 13.64
N ILE A 345 -12.79 -4.22 13.55
CA ILE A 345 -11.76 -3.45 14.24
C ILE A 345 -12.46 -2.48 15.17
N THR A 346 -12.33 -2.74 16.47
CA THR A 346 -13.01 -1.96 17.51
C THR A 346 -12.38 -0.59 17.66
N LEU A 347 -13.22 0.43 17.76
CA LEU A 347 -12.87 1.83 17.99
C LEU A 347 -13.04 2.17 19.48
N SER A 348 -12.49 1.34 20.36
CA SER A 348 -12.54 1.62 21.80
C SER A 348 -11.84 2.96 22.08
N PRO A 349 -12.43 3.87 22.86
CA PRO A 349 -11.67 4.98 23.42
C PRO A 349 -10.51 4.38 24.22
N SER A 350 -9.30 4.92 24.04
CA SER A 350 -8.13 4.48 24.81
C SER A 350 -8.53 4.44 26.29
N ILE A 351 -8.47 3.26 26.89
CA ILE A 351 -8.65 3.11 28.34
C ILE A 351 -7.51 3.92 28.95
N VAL A 352 -7.89 5.03 29.58
CA VAL A 352 -7.00 5.95 30.31
C VAL A 352 -6.31 5.20 31.43
#